data_AF-A0A2V6PRU4-F1
#
_entry.id   AF-A0A2V6PRU4-F1
#
_cell.length_a   1.000
_cell.length_b   1.000
_cell.length_c   1.000
_cell.angle_alpha   90.00
_cell.angle_beta   90.00
_cell.angle_gamma   90.00
#
_symmetry.space_group_name_H-M   'P 1'
#
loop_
_entity.id
_entity.type
_entity.pdbx_description
1 polymer ?
#
loop_
_entity_poly.entity_id
_entity_poly.type
_entity_poly.pdbx_seq_one_letter_code
_entity_poly.pdbx_strand_id
1 'polypeptide(L)'
;MSETDLAVFITRQLNSRAELPVRDIVVRLPDGNGADVGAKTTVQDIGRAWGMPGSVFAFMPHSWRDHPVWVTARAAPRLGRDDSRRYLRVDVSRFAFGRLPLPTVAAKWVGLGLLHWELPDDVEDVRLEPGRVTVRISSSRLRTGPAGRR
;
A
#
# COMPACT_ATOMS: atom_id res chain seq x y z
N MET A 1 8.90 5.23 -11.62
CA MET A 1 8.77 3.81 -11.21
C MET A 1 7.57 3.22 -11.95
N SER A 2 7.68 1.99 -12.48
CA SER A 2 6.59 1.34 -13.22
C SER A 2 5.57 0.68 -12.28
N GLU A 3 4.41 0.26 -12.80
CA GLU A 3 3.40 -0.51 -12.04
C GLU A 3 3.97 -1.82 -11.46
N THR A 4 4.82 -2.51 -12.23
CA THR A 4 5.48 -3.75 -11.80
C THR A 4 6.42 -3.50 -10.62
N ASP A 5 7.24 -2.45 -10.70
CA ASP A 5 8.15 -2.07 -9.61
C ASP A 5 7.36 -1.69 -8.34
N LEU A 6 6.21 -1.02 -8.51
CA LEU A 6 5.32 -0.67 -7.42
C LEU A 6 4.69 -1.91 -6.78
N ALA A 7 4.27 -2.89 -7.59
CA ALA A 7 3.73 -4.15 -7.09
C ALA A 7 4.78 -4.92 -6.28
N VAL A 8 6.03 -4.99 -6.76
CA VAL A 8 7.14 -5.62 -6.02
C VAL A 8 7.42 -4.89 -4.71
N PHE A 9 7.47 -3.56 -4.72
CA PHE A 9 7.67 -2.76 -3.52
C PHE A 9 6.56 -2.96 -2.49
N ILE A 10 5.29 -2.89 -2.92
CA ILE A 10 4.13 -3.09 -2.05
C ILE A 10 4.13 -4.51 -1.48
N THR A 11 4.41 -5.53 -2.31
CA THR A 11 4.51 -6.93 -1.86
C THR A 11 5.54 -7.08 -0.74
N ARG A 12 6.74 -6.53 -0.92
CA ARG A 12 7.81 -6.60 0.08
C ARG A 12 7.43 -5.88 1.37
N GLN A 13 6.78 -4.72 1.27
CA GLN A 13 6.37 -3.95 2.44
C GLN A 13 5.22 -4.60 3.19
N LEU A 14 4.22 -5.12 2.49
CA LEU A 14 3.12 -5.87 3.11
C LEU A 14 3.66 -7.11 3.81
N ASN A 15 4.53 -7.91 3.18
CA ASN A 15 5.12 -9.07 3.86
C ASN A 15 6.04 -8.71 5.04
N SER A 16 6.60 -7.49 5.06
CA SER A 16 7.50 -7.05 6.15
C SER A 16 6.77 -6.39 7.33
N ARG A 17 5.59 -5.79 7.11
CA ARG A 17 4.89 -4.98 8.12
C ARG A 17 3.44 -5.38 8.34
N ALA A 18 2.77 -5.92 7.33
CA ALA A 18 1.42 -6.44 7.47
C ALA A 18 1.48 -7.93 7.79
N GLU A 19 0.79 -8.36 8.83
CA GLU A 19 0.64 -9.78 9.18
C GLU A 19 -0.26 -10.55 8.20
N LEU A 20 -0.60 -9.94 7.05
CA LEU A 20 -1.47 -10.53 6.04
C LEU A 20 -0.62 -11.20 4.95
N PRO A 21 -0.60 -12.54 4.87
CA PRO A 21 0.01 -13.25 3.76
C PRO A 21 -0.78 -12.95 2.48
N VAL A 22 -0.13 -12.24 1.56
CA VAL A 22 -0.72 -11.87 0.26
C VAL A 22 0.03 -12.57 -0.87
N ARG A 23 -0.74 -13.03 -1.86
CA ARG A 23 -0.29 -13.68 -3.10
C ARG A 23 -0.89 -12.93 -4.28
N ASP A 24 -0.27 -13.03 -5.46
CA ASP A 24 -0.78 -12.42 -6.70
C ASP A 24 -1.20 -10.95 -6.54
N ILE A 25 -0.24 -10.09 -6.14
CA ILE A 25 -0.51 -8.66 -6.04
C ILE A 25 -0.58 -8.05 -7.45
N VAL A 26 -1.70 -7.40 -7.72
CA VAL A 26 -1.95 -6.62 -8.93
C VAL A 26 -2.08 -5.17 -8.51
N VAL A 27 -1.27 -4.31 -9.12
CA VAL A 27 -1.36 -2.86 -8.93
C VAL A 27 -1.70 -2.26 -10.27
N ARG A 28 -2.70 -1.40 -10.28
CA ARG A 28 -3.07 -0.59 -11.43
C ARG A 28 -3.03 0.87 -11.03
N LEU A 29 -2.49 1.70 -11.90
CA LEU A 29 -2.47 3.15 -11.77
C LEU A 29 -3.49 3.72 -12.75
N PRO A 30 -4.80 3.71 -12.40
CA PRO A 30 -5.83 4.31 -13.23
C PRO A 30 -5.63 5.83 -13.32
N ASP A 31 -6.34 6.47 -14.24
CA ASP A 31 -6.29 7.92 -14.36
C ASP A 31 -6.64 8.63 -13.04
N GLY A 32 -5.78 9.58 -12.65
CA GLY A 32 -5.87 10.34 -11.39
C GLY A 32 -4.83 9.93 -10.33
N ASN A 33 -4.81 10.66 -9.20
CA ASN A 33 -3.82 10.44 -8.13
C ASN A 33 -4.19 9.27 -7.20
N GLY A 34 -4.35 8.06 -7.76
CA GLY A 34 -4.72 6.86 -7.00
C GLY A 34 -4.21 5.57 -7.63
N ALA A 35 -4.01 4.55 -6.80
CA ALA A 35 -3.68 3.20 -7.17
C ALA A 35 -4.83 2.27 -6.79
N ASP A 36 -5.23 1.42 -7.72
CA ASP A 36 -6.07 0.26 -7.43
C ASP A 36 -5.13 -0.92 -7.14
N VAL A 37 -5.17 -1.43 -5.92
CA VAL A 37 -4.36 -2.56 -5.45
C VAL A 37 -5.29 -3.74 -5.20
N GLY A 38 -5.00 -4.87 -5.84
CA GLY A 38 -5.63 -6.15 -5.59
C GLY A 38 -4.60 -7.15 -5.09
N ALA A 39 -4.96 -7.99 -4.13
CA ALA A 39 -4.15 -9.12 -3.72
C ALA A 39 -5.04 -10.32 -3.42
N LYS A 40 -4.56 -11.53 -3.68
CA LYS A 40 -5.20 -12.74 -3.19
C LYS A 40 -4.68 -13.09 -1.80
N THR A 41 -5.58 -13.53 -0.95
CA THR A 41 -5.25 -14.09 0.37
C THR A 41 -6.25 -15.19 0.69
N THR A 42 -6.22 -15.75 1.89
CA THR A 42 -7.19 -16.77 2.34
C THR A 42 -8.23 -16.15 3.28
N VAL A 43 -9.37 -16.81 3.41
CA VAL A 43 -10.41 -16.39 4.37
C VAL A 43 -9.87 -16.37 5.80
N GLN A 44 -9.05 -17.37 6.15
CA GLN A 44 -8.44 -17.46 7.47
C GLN A 44 -7.48 -16.30 7.76
N ASP A 45 -6.66 -15.91 6.78
CA ASP A 45 -5.67 -14.84 6.96
C ASP A 45 -6.32 -13.47 7.14
N ILE A 46 -7.41 -13.19 6.42
CA ILE A 46 -8.21 -11.97 6.63
C ILE A 46 -8.81 -11.96 8.02
N GLY A 47 -9.36 -13.09 8.43
CA GLY A 47 -9.89 -13.28 9.78
C GLY A 47 -8.89 -12.93 10.86
N ARG A 48 -7.67 -13.45 10.74
CA ARG A 48 -6.56 -13.15 11.64
C ARG A 48 -6.22 -11.68 11.65
N ALA A 49 -6.12 -11.04 10.48
CA ALA A 49 -5.85 -9.61 10.39
C ALA A 49 -6.97 -8.75 11.03
N TRP A 50 -8.22 -9.21 11.01
CA TRP A 50 -9.34 -8.58 11.71
C TRP A 50 -9.41 -8.91 13.21
N GLY A 51 -8.43 -9.64 13.75
CA GLY A 51 -8.39 -10.04 15.15
C GLY A 51 -9.45 -11.09 15.51
N MET A 52 -10.02 -11.79 14.52
CA MET A 52 -10.96 -12.87 14.80
C MET A 52 -10.23 -14.04 15.48
N PRO A 53 -10.74 -14.57 16.60
CA PRO A 53 -10.10 -15.68 17.29
C PRO A 53 -10.10 -16.92 16.39
N GLY A 54 -9.00 -17.69 16.44
CA GLY A 54 -8.81 -18.87 15.59
C GLY A 54 -9.93 -19.93 15.72
N SER A 55 -10.65 -19.94 16.84
CA SER A 55 -11.82 -20.78 17.08
C SER A 55 -12.98 -20.52 16.10
N VAL A 56 -13.14 -19.30 15.58
CA VAL A 56 -14.14 -18.97 14.55
C VAL A 56 -13.90 -19.80 13.29
N PHE A 57 -12.64 -20.03 12.94
CA PHE A 57 -12.24 -20.81 11.77
C PHE A 57 -12.21 -22.32 12.05
N ALA A 58 -12.11 -22.74 13.31
CA ALA A 58 -12.04 -24.15 13.67
C ALA A 58 -13.29 -24.95 13.24
N PHE A 59 -14.45 -24.29 13.18
CA PHE A 59 -15.72 -24.90 12.74
C PHE A 59 -15.92 -24.85 11.21
N MET A 60 -15.04 -24.18 10.47
CA MET A 60 -15.15 -24.10 9.01
C MET A 60 -14.43 -25.27 8.32
N PRO A 61 -15.03 -25.83 7.26
CA PRO A 61 -14.35 -26.79 6.39
C PRO A 61 -12.99 -26.24 5.93
N HIS A 62 -11.98 -27.11 5.84
CA HIS A 62 -10.64 -26.70 5.44
C HIS A 62 -10.64 -26.04 4.05
N SER A 63 -11.46 -26.56 3.14
CA SER A 63 -11.71 -26.00 1.80
C SER A 63 -12.28 -24.58 1.80
N TRP A 64 -12.91 -24.15 2.90
CA TRP A 64 -13.45 -22.79 3.05
C TRP A 64 -12.41 -21.85 3.67
N ARG A 65 -11.63 -22.33 4.65
CA ARG A 65 -10.58 -21.54 5.29
C ARG A 65 -9.46 -21.13 4.32
N ASP A 66 -9.01 -22.09 3.51
CA ASP A 66 -7.93 -21.91 2.54
C ASP A 66 -8.43 -21.40 1.19
N HIS A 67 -9.72 -21.07 1.09
CA HIS A 67 -10.30 -20.59 -0.16
C HIS A 67 -9.62 -19.27 -0.57
N PRO A 68 -9.03 -19.19 -1.77
CA PRO A 68 -8.36 -18.00 -2.23
C PRO A 68 -9.39 -16.92 -2.57
N VAL A 69 -9.18 -15.73 -2.03
CA VAL A 69 -10.12 -14.63 -2.09
C VAL A 69 -9.39 -13.33 -2.42
N TRP A 70 -9.98 -12.55 -3.31
CA TRP A 70 -9.43 -11.26 -3.70
C TRP A 70 -9.78 -10.19 -2.67
N VAL A 71 -8.78 -9.45 -2.24
CA VAL A 71 -8.93 -8.21 -1.48
C VAL A 71 -8.52 -7.09 -2.43
N THR A 72 -9.37 -6.09 -2.57
CA THR A 72 -9.11 -4.94 -3.45
C THR A 72 -9.27 -3.64 -2.68
N ALA A 73 -8.39 -2.69 -2.95
CA ALA A 73 -8.37 -1.39 -2.34
C ALA A 73 -8.05 -0.31 -3.38
N ARG A 74 -8.76 0.82 -3.33
CA ARG A 74 -8.32 2.05 -4.00
C ARG A 74 -7.65 2.94 -2.98
N ALA A 75 -6.40 3.27 -3.24
CA ALA A 75 -5.51 3.96 -2.33
C ALA A 75 -4.91 5.19 -3.01
N ALA A 76 -4.85 6.32 -2.30
CA ALA A 76 -4.19 7.52 -2.78
C ALA A 76 -3.07 7.91 -1.79
N PRO A 77 -1.85 8.19 -2.27
CA PRO A 77 -0.81 8.75 -1.42
C PRO A 77 -1.21 10.17 -1.02
N ARG A 78 -1.05 10.47 0.26
CA ARG A 78 -1.14 11.81 0.83
C ARG A 78 0.11 12.09 1.63
N LEU A 79 0.68 13.27 1.42
CA LEU A 79 1.77 13.77 2.24
C LEU A 79 1.18 14.43 3.48
N GLY A 80 1.65 14.01 4.65
CA GLY A 80 1.43 14.73 5.89
C GLY A 80 2.75 15.22 6.50
N ARG A 81 2.63 16.07 7.52
CA ARG A 81 3.74 16.60 8.30
C ARG A 81 3.47 16.40 9.78
N ASP A 82 4.46 15.93 10.51
CA ASP A 82 4.47 15.83 11.97
C ASP A 82 5.84 16.29 12.48
N ASP A 83 5.88 17.24 13.42
CA ASP A 83 7.09 17.78 14.05
C ASP A 83 8.34 17.87 13.14
N SER A 84 8.19 18.52 11.98
CA SER A 84 9.21 18.70 10.92
C SER A 84 9.54 17.49 10.05
N ARG A 85 9.02 16.30 10.34
CA ARG A 85 9.15 15.10 9.49
C ARG A 85 7.99 15.01 8.50
N ARG A 86 8.33 14.73 7.24
CA ARG A 86 7.35 14.44 6.17
C ARG A 86 7.03 12.95 6.18
N TYR A 87 5.76 12.63 6.07
CA TYR A 87 5.30 11.25 5.99
C TYR A 87 4.36 11.03 4.82
N LEU A 88 4.46 9.85 4.23
CA LEU A 88 3.59 9.36 3.18
C LEU A 88 2.55 8.54 3.90
N ARG A 89 1.31 9.00 3.83
CA ARG A 89 0.14 8.30 4.30
C ARG A 89 -0.61 7.75 3.09
N VAL A 90 -1.11 6.53 3.21
CA VAL A 90 -2.02 5.97 2.24
C VAL A 90 -3.45 6.17 2.73
N ASP A 91 -4.24 6.93 1.98
CA ASP A 91 -5.67 7.03 2.22
C ASP A 91 -6.43 6.07 1.31
N VAL A 92 -7.12 5.11 1.94
CA VAL A 92 -7.96 4.13 1.25
C VAL A 92 -9.35 4.71 1.08
N SER A 93 -9.79 4.89 -0.17
CA SER A 93 -11.11 5.42 -0.52
C SER A 93 -12.13 4.33 -0.85
N ARG A 94 -11.66 3.15 -1.28
CA ARG A 94 -12.51 1.99 -1.54
C ARG A 94 -11.83 0.74 -1.02
N PHE A 95 -12.60 -0.15 -0.40
CA PHE A 95 -12.12 -1.45 0.04
C PHE A 95 -13.18 -2.50 -0.27
N ALA A 96 -12.80 -3.65 -0.80
CA ALA A 96 -13.73 -4.71 -1.15
C ALA A 96 -13.08 -6.09 -1.03
N PHE A 97 -13.92 -7.06 -0.65
CA PHE A 97 -13.62 -8.46 -0.54
C PHE A 97 -14.37 -9.25 -1.63
N GLY A 98 -13.65 -9.75 -2.63
CA GLY A 98 -14.25 -10.29 -3.85
C GLY A 98 -15.14 -9.24 -4.51
N ARG A 99 -16.46 -9.43 -4.43
CA ARG A 99 -17.46 -8.47 -4.94
C ARG A 99 -18.16 -7.68 -3.83
N LEU A 100 -17.85 -7.96 -2.57
CA LEU A 100 -18.47 -7.34 -1.40
C LEU A 100 -17.72 -6.06 -1.02
N PRO A 101 -18.31 -4.86 -1.20
CA PRO A 101 -17.71 -3.63 -0.71
C PRO A 101 -17.70 -3.63 0.82
N LEU A 102 -16.59 -3.17 1.40
CA LEU A 102 -16.39 -3.07 2.83
C LEU A 102 -16.16 -1.61 3.23
N PRO A 103 -16.50 -1.23 4.48
CA PRO A 103 -16.15 0.07 5.03
C PRO A 103 -14.64 0.31 4.96
N THR A 104 -14.20 1.52 4.61
CA THR A 104 -12.76 1.85 4.52
C THR A 104 -12.02 1.71 5.85
N VAL A 105 -12.72 1.80 6.99
CA VAL A 105 -12.15 1.48 8.30
C VAL A 105 -11.65 0.04 8.38
N ALA A 106 -12.29 -0.91 7.67
CA ALA A 106 -11.85 -2.30 7.59
C ALA A 106 -10.46 -2.45 6.94
N ALA A 107 -10.06 -1.51 6.08
CA ALA A 107 -8.74 -1.48 5.47
C ALA A 107 -7.61 -1.20 6.49
N LYS A 108 -7.92 -0.53 7.62
CA LYS A 108 -6.94 -0.32 8.71
C LYS A 108 -6.58 -1.63 9.39
N TRP A 109 -7.56 -2.52 9.56
CA TRP A 109 -7.38 -3.80 10.23
C TRP A 109 -6.55 -4.79 9.42
N VAL A 110 -6.56 -4.69 8.08
CA VAL A 110 -5.66 -5.49 7.22
C VAL A 110 -4.31 -4.83 6.95
N GLY A 111 -3.93 -3.82 7.74
CA GLY A 111 -2.62 -3.16 7.64
C GLY A 111 -2.46 -2.18 6.46
N LEU A 112 -3.43 -2.11 5.54
CA LEU A 112 -3.40 -1.19 4.39
C LEU A 112 -3.58 0.28 4.80
N GLY A 113 -4.36 0.54 5.84
CA GLY A 113 -4.56 1.88 6.40
C GLY A 113 -3.45 2.38 7.34
N LEU A 114 -2.40 1.58 7.55
CA LEU A 114 -1.29 1.85 8.47
C LEU A 114 0.04 2.08 7.73
N LEU A 115 0.01 2.21 6.41
CA LEU A 115 1.18 2.53 5.61
C LEU A 115 1.54 4.00 5.80
N HIS A 116 2.17 4.25 6.95
CA HIS A 116 2.86 5.48 7.32
C HIS A 116 4.34 5.25 7.02
N TRP A 117 4.85 5.97 6.02
CA TRP A 117 6.25 5.92 5.65
C TRP A 117 6.88 7.28 5.88
N GLU A 118 7.92 7.34 6.71
CA GLU A 118 8.77 8.53 6.78
C GLU A 118 9.38 8.75 5.39
N LEU A 119 9.19 9.94 4.81
CA LEU A 119 9.91 10.29 3.59
C LEU A 119 11.27 10.86 3.97
N PRO A 120 12.30 10.54 3.18
CA PRO A 120 13.55 11.30 3.19
C PRO A 120 13.28 12.80 2.98
N ASP A 121 14.04 13.66 3.67
CA ASP A 121 13.86 15.12 3.63
C ASP A 121 14.03 15.73 2.23
N ASP A 122 14.68 15.02 1.33
CA ASP A 122 14.84 15.41 -0.06
C ASP A 122 13.59 15.13 -0.91
N VAL A 123 12.59 14.37 -0.45
CA VAL A 123 11.38 14.11 -1.23
C VAL A 123 10.30 15.18 -1.00
N GLU A 124 9.96 15.92 -2.05
CA GLU A 124 9.01 17.03 -2.04
C GLU A 124 7.57 16.62 -2.37
N ASP A 125 7.41 15.70 -3.33
CA ASP A 125 6.09 15.25 -3.79
C ASP A 125 6.14 13.78 -4.23
N VAL A 126 5.05 13.06 -4.04
CA VAL A 126 4.85 11.71 -4.57
C VAL A 126 3.49 11.68 -5.25
N ARG A 127 3.49 11.61 -6.58
CA ARG A 127 2.28 11.54 -7.38
C ARG A 127 2.16 10.19 -8.08
N LEU A 128 0.92 9.74 -8.15
CA LEU A 128 0.54 8.65 -9.02
C LEU A 128 0.01 9.25 -10.32
N GLU A 129 0.70 8.94 -11.40
CA GLU A 129 0.29 9.25 -12.76
C GLU A 129 -0.13 7.93 -13.45
N PRO A 130 -0.91 8.01 -14.53
CA PRO A 130 -1.27 6.83 -15.31
C PRO A 130 -0.02 6.02 -15.67
N GLY A 131 0.05 4.77 -15.21
CA GLY A 131 1.15 3.85 -15.46
C GLY A 131 2.51 4.17 -14.82
N ARG A 132 2.64 5.24 -14.01
CA ARG A 132 3.91 5.57 -13.35
C ARG A 132 3.75 6.27 -12.01
N VAL A 133 4.70 6.02 -11.11
CA VAL A 133 4.91 6.85 -9.91
C VAL A 133 5.96 7.90 -10.22
N THR A 134 5.62 9.18 -9.99
CA THR A 134 6.53 10.32 -10.04
C THR A 134 6.86 10.78 -8.62
N VAL A 135 8.13 10.63 -8.25
CA VAL A 135 8.67 11.17 -6.99
C VAL A 135 9.43 12.43 -7.35
N ARG A 136 8.94 13.58 -6.86
CA ARG A 136 9.63 14.85 -7.01
C ARG A 136 10.56 15.00 -5.82
N ILE A 137 11.85 15.04 -6.10
CA ILE A 137 12.90 15.27 -5.12
C ILE A 137 13.22 16.76 -5.16
N SER A 138 13.28 17.43 -4.01
CA SER A 138 13.80 18.78 -3.87
C SER A 138 15.25 18.78 -4.36
N SER A 139 15.49 19.46 -5.47
CA SER A 139 16.80 19.61 -6.10
C SER A 139 17.70 20.60 -5.34
N SER A 140 17.80 20.49 -4.01
CA SER A 140 18.62 21.41 -3.22
C SER A 140 20.07 20.94 -3.00
N ARG A 141 20.49 19.78 -3.56
CA ARG A 141 21.89 19.31 -3.43
C ARG A 141 22.49 18.69 -4.69
N LEU A 142 22.20 19.26 -5.85
CA LEU A 142 23.00 19.03 -7.07
C LEU A 142 23.37 20.37 -7.72
N ARG A 143 23.99 21.23 -6.92
CA ARG A 143 24.81 22.35 -7.41
C ARG A 143 26.20 22.23 -6.79
N THR A 144 26.93 21.20 -7.21
CA THR A 144 28.38 21.18 -7.05
C THR A 144 29.00 21.11 -8.44
N GLY A 145 29.31 22.29 -8.98
CA GLY A 145 30.09 22.50 -10.20
C GLY A 145 29.50 23.60 -11.09
N PRO A 146 30.32 24.46 -11.74
CA PRO A 146 31.71 24.18 -12.13
C PRO A 146 32.74 25.31 -11.87
N ALA A 147 34.01 24.92 -12.03
CA ALA A 147 35.13 25.69 -12.57
C ALA A 147 35.81 26.81 -11.74
N GLY A 148 37.06 26.53 -11.34
CA GLY A 148 38.19 27.13 -12.06
C GLY A 148 38.85 28.39 -11.50
N ARG A 149 40.15 28.24 -11.19
CA ARG A 149 41.24 29.22 -11.22
C ARG A 149 41.15 30.45 -10.31
N ARG A 150 42.05 30.51 -9.34
CA ARG A 150 43.40 31.08 -9.50
C ARG A 150 44.36 30.51 -8.47
#